data_AF-W1WUE3-F1
#
_entry.id   AF-W1WUE3-F1
#
_cell.length_a   1.000
_cell.length_b   1.000
_cell.length_c   1.000
_cell.angle_alpha   90.00
_cell.angle_beta   90.00
_cell.angle_gamma   90.00
#
_symmetry.space_group_name_H-M   'P 1'
#
loop_
_entity.id
_entity.type
_entity.pdbx_description
1 polymer ?
#
loop_
_entity_poly.entity_id
_entity_poly.type
_entity_poly.pdbx_seq_one_letter_code
_entity_poly.pdbx_strand_id
1 'polypeptide(L)'
;MTGVELEIILKAGKILLSSGAEISRTEDTMNYIARAMNFKYLEAYVSNRGIFATAKKADGTEITRIYNVPEVDINLSKIES
;
A
#
# COMPACT_ATOMS: atom_id res chain seq x y z
N MET A 1 -19.67 -2.84 -5.96
CA MET A 1 -18.20 -2.98 -5.75
C MET A 1 -17.88 -3.04 -4.26
N THR A 2 -17.52 -4.22 -3.80
CA THR A 2 -17.21 -4.60 -2.41
C THR A 2 -15.82 -4.12 -2.00
N GLY A 3 -15.55 -3.90 -0.71
CA GLY A 3 -14.23 -3.47 -0.20
C GLY A 3 -13.05 -4.44 -0.45
N VAL A 4 -13.21 -5.43 -1.32
CA VAL A 4 -12.21 -6.42 -1.73
C VAL A 4 -11.08 -5.77 -2.54
N GLU A 5 -11.41 -4.79 -3.40
CA GLU A 5 -10.43 -4.11 -4.25
C GLU A 5 -9.38 -3.38 -3.41
N LEU A 6 -9.81 -2.70 -2.34
CA LEU A 6 -8.92 -2.07 -1.37
C LEU A 6 -8.07 -3.10 -0.61
N GLU A 7 -8.58 -4.31 -0.33
CA GLU A 7 -7.74 -5.36 0.29
C GLU A 7 -6.62 -5.83 -0.63
N ILE A 8 -6.87 -5.93 -1.93
CA ILE A 8 -5.86 -6.35 -2.91
C ILE A 8 -4.73 -5.32 -2.94
N ILE A 9 -5.07 -4.03 -2.99
CA ILE A 9 -4.11 -2.92 -2.97
C ILE A 9 -3.27 -2.96 -1.67
N LEU A 10 -3.92 -3.11 -0.51
CA LEU A 10 -3.23 -3.19 0.78
C LEU A 10 -2.32 -4.42 0.90
N LYS A 11 -2.74 -5.57 0.37
CA LYS A 11 -1.92 -6.79 0.35
C LYS A 11 -0.69 -6.62 -0.54
N ALA A 12 -0.83 -5.98 -1.70
CA ALA A 12 0.31 -5.67 -2.57
C ALA A 12 1.33 -4.79 -1.83
N GLY A 13 0.86 -3.72 -1.16
CA GLY A 13 1.72 -2.87 -0.35
C GLY A 13 2.45 -3.63 0.76
N LYS A 14 1.73 -4.53 1.46
CA LYS A 14 2.33 -5.37 2.51
C LYS A 14 3.42 -6.28 1.96
N ILE A 15 3.19 -6.95 0.83
CA ILE A 15 4.18 -7.85 0.22
C ILE A 15 5.44 -7.08 -0.17
N LEU A 16 5.28 -5.90 -0.78
CA LEU A 16 6.40 -5.06 -1.19
C LEU A 16 7.22 -4.60 0.01
N LEU A 17 6.59 -4.06 1.05
CA LEU A 17 7.28 -3.65 2.27
C LEU A 17 7.97 -4.83 2.95
N SER A 18 7.28 -5.96 3.13
CA SER A 18 7.89 -7.16 3.71
C SER A 18 9.06 -7.72 2.89
N SER A 19 9.21 -7.31 1.63
CA SER A 19 10.33 -7.68 0.76
C SER A 19 11.46 -6.64 0.76
N GLY A 20 11.37 -5.59 1.60
CA GLY A 20 12.36 -4.51 1.67
C GLY A 20 12.23 -3.48 0.54
N ALA A 21 11.07 -3.38 -0.12
CA ALA A 21 10.83 -2.33 -1.11
C ALA A 21 10.83 -0.94 -0.46
N GLU A 22 11.32 0.05 -1.21
CA GLU A 22 11.24 1.44 -0.80
C GLU A 22 9.78 1.90 -0.64
N ILE A 23 9.53 2.75 0.35
CA ILE A 23 8.21 3.31 0.67
C ILE A 23 7.58 3.97 -0.57
N SER A 24 8.31 4.86 -1.24
CA SER A 24 7.86 5.57 -2.43
C SER A 24 7.42 4.62 -3.56
N ARG A 25 8.23 3.60 -3.86
CA ARG A 25 7.93 2.56 -4.86
C ARG A 25 6.71 1.72 -4.48
N THR A 26 6.53 1.46 -3.19
CA THR A 26 5.36 0.77 -2.67
C THR A 26 4.11 1.59 -2.91
N GLU A 27 4.13 2.88 -2.58
CA GLU A 27 3.03 3.82 -2.79
C GLU A 27 2.69 3.96 -4.28
N ASP A 28 3.69 4.08 -5.16
CA ASP A 28 3.49 4.16 -6.60
C ASP A 28 2.81 2.89 -7.15
N THR A 29 3.24 1.72 -6.69
CA THR A 29 2.65 0.44 -7.12
C THR A 29 1.21 0.31 -6.63
N MET A 30 0.94 0.67 -5.38
CA MET A 30 -0.43 0.67 -4.83
C MET A 30 -1.35 1.61 -5.61
N ASN A 31 -0.86 2.81 -5.97
CA ASN A 31 -1.58 3.76 -6.80
C ASN A 31 -1.82 3.24 -8.22
N TYR A 32 -0.84 2.57 -8.82
CA TYR A 32 -0.97 1.94 -10.13
C TYR A 32 -2.08 0.88 -10.13
N ILE A 33 -2.11 -0.01 -9.14
CA ILE A 33 -3.16 -1.02 -8.99
C ILE A 33 -4.54 -0.37 -8.78
N ALA A 34 -4.62 0.68 -7.96
CA ALA A 34 -5.87 1.39 -7.72
C ALA A 34 -6.46 2.03 -8.98
N ARG A 35 -5.61 2.62 -9.82
CA ARG A 35 -6.01 3.17 -11.13
C ARG A 35 -6.55 2.07 -12.05
N ALA A 36 -5.90 0.90 -12.06
CA ALA A 36 -6.37 -0.25 -12.84
C ALA A 36 -7.72 -0.81 -12.34
N MET A 37 -8.08 -0.55 -11.08
CA MET A 37 -9.37 -0.93 -10.46
C MET A 37 -10.44 0.16 -10.53
N ASN A 38 -10.27 1.20 -11.36
CA ASN A 38 -11.22 2.31 -11.49
C ASN A 38 -11.49 3.11 -10.19
N PHE A 39 -10.57 3.10 -9.22
CA PHE A 39 -10.63 4.08 -8.16
C PHE A 39 -10.30 5.46 -8.72
N LYS A 40 -11.16 6.45 -8.43
CA LYS A 40 -10.93 7.84 -8.83
C LYS A 40 -9.72 8.41 -8.11
N TYR A 41 -9.54 8.02 -6.85
CA TYR A 41 -8.41 8.43 -6.03
C TYR A 41 -8.11 7.39 -4.96
N LEU A 42 -6.81 7.11 -4.77
CA LEU A 42 -6.27 6.41 -3.62
C LEU A 42 -5.27 7.36 -2.98
N GLU A 43 -5.45 7.64 -1.69
CA GLU A 43 -4.42 8.25 -0.86
C GLU A 43 -3.81 7.15 0.00
N ALA A 44 -2.55 6.80 -0.26
CA ALA A 44 -1.83 5.81 0.52
C ALA A 44 -0.65 6.49 1.21
N TYR A 45 -0.56 6.33 2.53
CA TYR A 45 0.57 6.71 3.33
C TYR A 45 1.21 5.45 3.88
N VAL A 46 2.46 5.22 3.51
CA VAL A 46 3.20 4.01 3.87
C VAL A 46 4.32 4.36 4.84
N SER A 47 4.43 3.59 5.91
CA SER A 47 5.49 3.69 6.91
C SER A 47 6.15 2.32 7.09
N ASN A 48 7.33 2.29 7.72
CA ASN A 48 8.04 1.04 8.03
C ASN A 48 7.21 0.02 8.84
N ARG A 49 6.13 0.43 9.50
CA ARG A 49 5.32 -0.45 10.38
C ARG A 49 3.86 -0.57 9.97
N GLY A 50 3.43 0.15 8.93
CA GLY A 50 2.02 0.18 8.60
C GLY A 50 1.69 0.97 7.34
N ILE A 51 0.57 0.59 6.75
CA ILE A 51 -0.01 1.16 5.54
C ILE A 51 -1.36 1.76 5.93
N PHE A 52 -1.56 3.03 5.59
CA PHE A 52 -2.80 3.77 5.81
C PHE A 52 -3.33 4.16 4.43
N ALA A 53 -4.51 3.68 4.07
CA ALA A 53 -5.07 3.95 2.75
C ALA A 53 -6.51 4.42 2.84
N THR A 54 -6.80 5.53 2.16
CA THR A 54 -8.15 6.04 1.93
C THR A 54 -8.45 5.97 0.45
N ALA A 55 -9.50 5.24 0.09
CA ALA A 55 -9.97 5.15 -1.28
C ALA A 55 -11.29 5.92 -1.42
N LYS A 56 -11.37 6.76 -2.46
CA LYS A 56 -12.60 7.48 -2.82
C LYS A 56 -13.23 6.84 -4.06
N LYS A 57 -14.48 6.40 -3.91
CA LYS A 57 -15.27 5.82 -4.99
C LYS A 57 -15.86 6.91 -5.88
N ALA A 58 -16.30 6.50 -7.08
CA ALA A 58 -16.96 7.39 -8.03
C ALA A 58 -18.29 7.96 -7.49
N ASP A 59 -18.96 7.23 -6.60
CA ASP A 59 -20.20 7.65 -5.93
C ASP A 59 -19.97 8.62 -4.75
N GLY A 60 -18.71 8.97 -4.46
CA GLY A 60 -18.33 9.86 -3.37
C GLY A 60 -18.10 9.17 -2.03
N THR A 61 -18.34 7.86 -1.92
CA THR A 61 -18.04 7.09 -0.71
C THR A 61 -16.54 7.03 -0.46
N GLU A 62 -16.13 7.26 0.78
CA GLU A 62 -14.74 7.14 1.23
C GLU A 62 -14.60 5.94 2.16
N ILE A 63 -13.54 5.15 1.94
CA ILE A 63 -13.21 3.99 2.77
C ILE A 63 -11.76 4.12 3.20
N THR A 64 -11.54 4.23 4.50
CA THR A 64 -10.20 4.21 5.09
C THR A 64 -9.91 2.86 5.71
N ARG A 65 -8.70 2.35 5.51
CA ARG A 65 -8.20 1.14 6.14
C ARG A 65 -6.77 1.30 6.61
N ILE A 66 -6.47 0.61 7.70
CA ILE A 66 -5.15 0.56 8.32
C ILE A 66 -4.68 -0.89 8.27
N TYR A 67 -3.46 -1.10 7.80
CA TYR A 67 -2.85 -2.42 7.67
C TYR A 67 -1.49 -2.41 8.37
N ASN A 68 -1.35 -3.24 9.41
CA ASN A 68 -0.06 -3.43 10.06
C ASN A 68 0.84 -4.30 9.19
N VAL A 69 2.08 -3.85 8.99
CA VAL A 69 3.12 -4.62 8.33
C VAL A 69 4.11 -5.06 9.41
N PRO A 70 4.23 -6.38 9.67
CA PRO A 70 5.17 -6.89 10.66
C PRO A 70 6.63 -6.64 10.25
N GLU A 71 7.56 -6.80 11.19
CA GLU A 71 8.98 -6.44 11.07
C GLU A 71 9.56 -6.66 9.68
N VAL A 72 10.11 -5.59 9.13
CA VAL A 72 10.89 -5.62 7.90
C VAL A 72 12.29 -6.08 8.29
N ASP A 73 12.71 -7.26 7.81
CA ASP A 73 14.07 -7.74 8.01
C ASP A 73 15.01 -6.90 7.12
N ILE A 74 15.68 -5.92 7.73
CA ILE A 74 16.64 -5.06 7.03
C ILE A 74 17.95 -5.83 6.99
N ASN A 75 18.29 -6.39 5.83
CA ASN A 75 19.57 -7.05 5.65
C ASN A 75 20.71 -6.02 5.52
N LEU A 76 21.30 -5.63 6.66
CA LEU A 76 22.39 -4.66 6.74
C LEU A 76 23.68 -5.11 6.03
N SER A 77 23.87 -6.40 5.71
CA SER A 77 25.06 -6.87 4.98
C SER A 77 25.17 -6.32 3.55
N LYS A 78 24.12 -5.68 3.04
CA LYS A 78 24.14 -4.95 1.76
C LYS A 78 24.61 -3.49 1.86
N ILE A 79 24.83 -2.98 3.07
CA ILE A 79 25.25 -1.59 3.31
C ILE A 79 26.75 -1.49 3.63
N GLU A 80 27.42 -2.61 3.90
CA GLU A 80 28.87 -2.63 4.07
C GLU A 80 29.57 -2.54 2.71
N SER A 81 30.14 -1.37 2.44
CA SER A 81 31.12 -1.11 1.37
C SER A 81 32.52 -0.98 1.95
#